data_AF-A0AAV0AKI0-F1
#
_entry.id   AF-A0AAV0AKI0-F1
#
_cell.length_a   1.000
_cell.length_b   1.000
_cell.length_c   1.000
_cell.angle_alpha   90.00
_cell.angle_beta   90.00
_cell.angle_gamma   90.00
#
_symmetry.space_group_name_H-M   'P 1'
#
loop_
_entity.id
_entity.type
_entity.pdbx_description
1 polymer ?
#
loop_
_entity_poly.entity_id
_entity_poly.type
_entity_poly.pdbx_seq_one_letter_code
_entity_poly.pdbx_strand_id
1 'polypeptide(L)'
;MSETVVGTGSVCQRKRDQIEKEEEEEEVERQKRIRTSSSTRKDKGDDDDGCNDETVGVEEPVVSTIDDNQQSEHQLQQDQRVDPVDRFSPVIKNSTTRSVEEHHRPTPTDCLIISSQHLSHANDPIDSSSNLNHITTTSSLILDPDEEPEDEINLKLIMRPAIIEESQNIIRFVVVTNDGLPDSSIILAGLKDIFQKQLPKMPREYIARLVFSRDHSSLAIIKRGLEVVGGITYRPFESRGFAEIVFCAITGTEQVKGYGSHLMNHLKDLVKQSTTCMHLLTYADNYAIGYFKKQGFSKDITLDRSVWAGYIKDYEGGTIMHCAMLPRIKYLEVPMILAKQKQAIRGKIKLVSQSHVIHKGLEIFKNRLEKPLDPSQVPGLKETGWNPEMDQLTRRPQRSPSHNIMHQLLTSLQNHPSAWPFSRPINPEEVTDYYKIIKNPMDLETIESKLDANLYSDLDQFLKDCRLIFENCRIYNSEGSNYVKNANKVSHLSLSVCRLSLKKQKQKTSVTILCL
;
A
#
# COMPACT_ATOMS: atom_id res chain seq x y z
N MET A 1 -11.09 0.32 59.68
CA MET A 1 -12.43 -0.28 59.55
C MET A 1 -12.63 -0.60 58.08
N SER A 2 -12.93 -1.86 57.81
CA SER A 2 -13.22 -2.47 56.51
C SER A 2 -14.54 -1.95 55.92
N GLU A 3 -14.56 -1.58 54.63
CA GLU A 3 -15.65 -1.94 53.70
C GLU A 3 -15.33 -1.63 52.23
N THR A 4 -15.78 -2.58 51.41
CA THR A 4 -15.66 -2.89 49.97
C THR A 4 -16.04 -1.79 48.96
N VAL A 5 -15.27 -1.68 47.87
CA VAL A 5 -15.69 -1.12 46.57
C VAL A 5 -15.86 -2.28 45.59
N VAL A 6 -17.11 -2.68 45.32
CA VAL A 6 -17.49 -3.58 44.22
C VAL A 6 -18.71 -2.96 43.55
N GLY A 7 -18.60 -2.52 42.29
CA GLY A 7 -19.78 -1.96 41.62
C GLY A 7 -19.61 -1.22 40.30
N THR A 8 -18.75 -1.66 39.37
CA THR A 8 -18.77 -1.12 37.99
C THR A 8 -18.65 -2.19 36.88
N GLY A 9 -18.16 -3.40 37.20
CA GLY A 9 -18.06 -4.50 36.22
C GLY A 9 -19.39 -5.17 35.84
N SER A 10 -20.42 -5.13 36.72
CA SER A 10 -21.65 -5.92 36.54
C SER A 10 -22.64 -5.31 35.53
N VAL A 11 -22.57 -4.00 35.25
CA VAL A 11 -23.49 -3.32 34.32
C VAL A 11 -23.03 -3.46 32.87
N CYS A 12 -21.71 -3.47 32.63
CA CYS A 12 -21.15 -3.62 31.30
C CYS A 12 -21.24 -5.07 30.80
N GLN A 13 -21.12 -6.04 31.70
CA GLN A 13 -21.31 -7.46 31.38
C GLN A 13 -22.78 -7.76 31.06
N ARG A 14 -23.72 -7.26 31.89
CA ARG A 14 -25.16 -7.43 31.62
C ARG A 14 -25.61 -6.83 30.28
N LYS A 15 -25.06 -5.68 29.86
CA LYS A 15 -25.37 -5.10 28.54
C LYS A 15 -24.77 -5.92 27.39
N ARG A 16 -23.59 -6.52 27.56
CA ARG A 16 -22.97 -7.38 26.54
C ARG A 16 -23.74 -8.70 26.39
N ASP A 17 -24.13 -9.31 27.50
CA ASP A 17 -24.93 -10.55 27.52
C ASP A 17 -26.35 -10.33 26.94
N GLN A 18 -26.88 -9.10 27.02
CA GLN A 18 -28.18 -8.73 26.47
C GLN A 18 -28.13 -8.51 24.95
N ILE A 19 -27.03 -7.95 24.45
CA ILE A 19 -26.77 -7.79 23.00
C ILE A 19 -26.50 -9.16 22.35
N GLU A 20 -25.73 -10.03 23.00
CA GLU A 20 -25.48 -11.40 22.49
C GLU A 20 -26.76 -12.23 22.43
N LYS A 21 -27.69 -12.06 23.39
CA LYS A 21 -29.01 -12.70 23.34
C LYS A 21 -29.91 -12.16 22.23
N GLU A 22 -29.90 -10.86 21.98
CA GLU A 22 -30.67 -10.26 20.88
C GLU A 22 -30.12 -10.71 19.50
N GLU A 23 -28.79 -10.84 19.36
CA GLU A 23 -28.16 -11.35 18.14
C GLU A 23 -28.44 -12.86 17.91
N GLU A 24 -28.48 -13.68 18.98
CA GLU A 24 -28.87 -15.09 18.88
C GLU A 24 -30.36 -15.25 18.51
N GLU A 25 -31.26 -14.43 19.05
CA GLU A 25 -32.69 -14.46 18.71
C GLU A 25 -32.93 -14.03 17.25
N GLU A 26 -32.21 -13.03 16.74
CA GLU A 26 -32.30 -12.61 15.33
C GLU A 26 -31.79 -13.69 14.36
N GLU A 27 -30.71 -14.39 14.70
CA GLU A 27 -30.13 -15.47 13.88
C GLU A 27 -31.06 -16.70 13.85
N VAL A 28 -31.71 -17.04 14.96
CA VAL A 28 -32.71 -18.12 15.03
C VAL A 28 -33.95 -17.78 14.20
N GLU A 29 -34.43 -16.54 14.24
CA GLU A 29 -35.58 -16.08 13.45
C GLU A 29 -35.26 -16.08 11.94
N ARG A 30 -34.01 -15.72 11.58
CA ARG A 30 -33.49 -15.78 10.21
C ARG A 30 -33.42 -17.21 9.69
N GLN A 31 -32.97 -18.16 10.50
CA GLN A 31 -32.91 -19.58 10.14
C GLN A 31 -34.32 -20.22 10.02
N LYS A 32 -35.30 -19.76 10.81
CA LYS A 32 -36.72 -20.16 10.65
C LYS A 32 -37.34 -19.64 9.34
N ARG A 33 -37.00 -18.41 8.90
CA ARG A 33 -37.44 -17.88 7.59
C ARG A 33 -36.85 -18.64 6.41
N ILE A 34 -35.60 -19.09 6.53
CA ILE A 34 -34.94 -19.89 5.49
C ILE A 34 -35.61 -21.28 5.40
N ARG A 35 -35.89 -21.93 6.53
CA ARG A 35 -36.55 -23.25 6.55
C ARG A 35 -38.00 -23.25 6.05
N THR A 36 -38.75 -22.18 6.28
CA THR A 36 -40.12 -22.03 5.77
C THR A 36 -40.18 -21.76 4.26
N SER A 37 -39.15 -21.11 3.70
CA SER A 37 -39.03 -20.89 2.25
C SER A 37 -38.63 -22.13 1.44
N SER A 38 -38.03 -23.14 2.09
CA SER A 38 -37.63 -24.41 1.47
C SER A 38 -38.71 -25.51 1.50
N SER A 39 -39.80 -25.32 2.26
CA SER A 39 -40.88 -26.32 2.42
C SER A 39 -42.04 -26.16 1.42
N THR A 40 -42.01 -25.18 0.52
CA THR A 40 -43.05 -24.95 -0.51
C THR A 40 -42.66 -25.37 -1.92
N ARG A 41 -41.52 -26.07 -2.08
CA ARG A 41 -41.06 -26.62 -3.37
C ARG A 41 -40.57 -28.05 -3.22
N LYS A 42 -41.47 -28.96 -2.87
CA LYS A 42 -41.35 -30.43 -3.05
C LYS A 42 -42.60 -31.08 -2.46
N ASP A 43 -43.70 -31.06 -3.22
CA ASP A 43 -44.67 -32.16 -3.19
C ASP A 43 -45.63 -32.04 -4.37
N LYS A 44 -45.55 -33.05 -5.25
CA LYS A 44 -46.52 -33.60 -6.21
C LYS A 44 -45.79 -34.12 -7.46
N GLY A 45 -45.27 -35.35 -7.37
CA GLY A 45 -45.22 -36.32 -8.48
C GLY A 45 -46.58 -37.06 -8.56
N ASP A 46 -47.05 -37.39 -9.77
CA ASP A 46 -47.01 -38.74 -10.39
C ASP A 46 -48.20 -39.59 -9.86
N ASP A 47 -49.10 -40.25 -10.59
CA ASP A 47 -49.30 -40.73 -11.97
C ASP A 47 -50.83 -40.97 -12.15
N ASP A 48 -51.38 -41.00 -13.37
CA ASP A 48 -52.28 -42.10 -13.80
C ASP A 48 -52.66 -42.04 -15.31
N ASP A 49 -52.84 -43.24 -15.86
CA ASP A 49 -53.13 -43.62 -17.25
C ASP A 49 -54.46 -43.08 -17.83
N GLY A 50 -54.54 -42.93 -19.16
CA GLY A 50 -55.83 -42.73 -19.85
C GLY A 50 -55.76 -42.49 -21.36
N CYS A 51 -56.26 -43.45 -22.13
CA CYS A 51 -56.41 -43.53 -23.59
C CYS A 51 -57.08 -42.34 -24.31
N ASN A 52 -56.73 -42.22 -25.61
CA ASN A 52 -57.51 -41.85 -26.81
C ASN A 52 -58.84 -41.11 -26.64
N ASP A 53 -59.07 -39.99 -27.34
CA ASP A 53 -59.82 -39.97 -28.63
C ASP A 53 -60.04 -38.53 -29.18
N GLU A 54 -60.04 -38.44 -30.51
CA GLU A 54 -60.74 -37.53 -31.44
C GLU A 54 -60.96 -36.00 -31.22
N THR A 55 -60.38 -35.23 -32.18
CA THR A 55 -60.94 -34.13 -33.05
C THR A 55 -61.71 -32.94 -32.43
N VAL A 56 -61.55 -31.66 -32.81
CA VAL A 56 -61.80 -30.99 -34.12
C VAL A 56 -61.29 -29.52 -34.05
N GLY A 57 -60.68 -29.00 -35.13
CA GLY A 57 -60.78 -27.64 -35.75
C GLY A 57 -60.54 -26.36 -34.89
N VAL A 58 -60.03 -25.23 -35.40
CA VAL A 58 -60.28 -24.55 -36.68
C VAL A 58 -59.25 -23.40 -36.88
N GLU A 59 -58.79 -23.25 -38.15
CA GLU A 59 -58.34 -22.06 -38.91
C GLU A 59 -56.92 -21.41 -38.85
N GLU A 60 -56.38 -21.32 -40.09
CA GLU A 60 -55.32 -20.51 -40.73
C GLU A 60 -55.60 -18.97 -40.73
N PRO A 61 -54.86 -18.05 -41.44
CA PRO A 61 -53.69 -18.20 -42.35
C PRO A 61 -52.50 -17.20 -42.23
N VAL A 62 -51.30 -17.69 -42.58
CA VAL A 62 -50.46 -17.41 -43.79
C VAL A 62 -50.20 -15.95 -44.30
N VAL A 63 -48.92 -15.52 -44.17
CA VAL A 63 -47.95 -14.93 -45.16
C VAL A 63 -48.26 -13.64 -45.95
N SER A 64 -47.31 -12.69 -45.96
CA SER A 64 -46.52 -12.31 -47.17
C SER A 64 -45.42 -11.27 -46.92
N THR A 65 -44.22 -11.65 -47.38
CA THR A 65 -43.05 -10.84 -47.73
C THR A 65 -43.22 -10.24 -49.13
N ILE A 66 -42.68 -9.04 -49.37
CA ILE A 66 -42.16 -8.60 -50.69
C ILE A 66 -40.90 -7.75 -50.48
N ASP A 67 -39.83 -8.20 -51.14
CA ASP A 67 -38.55 -7.56 -51.46
C ASP A 67 -38.69 -6.42 -52.49
N ASP A 68 -37.72 -5.49 -52.54
CA ASP A 68 -36.73 -5.45 -53.65
C ASP A 68 -35.86 -4.17 -53.65
N ASN A 69 -34.53 -4.40 -53.67
CA ASN A 69 -33.51 -3.86 -54.59
C ASN A 69 -33.34 -2.31 -54.78
N GLN A 70 -32.15 -1.72 -55.00
CA GLN A 70 -30.90 -2.19 -55.61
C GLN A 70 -29.73 -1.18 -55.40
N GLN A 71 -28.50 -1.70 -55.47
CA GLN A 71 -27.28 -1.19 -56.19
C GLN A 71 -26.20 -0.26 -55.57
N SER A 72 -24.97 -0.84 -55.63
CA SER A 72 -23.62 -0.29 -55.98
C SER A 72 -22.93 0.70 -55.02
N GLU A 73 -21.63 0.58 -54.69
CA GLU A 73 -20.48 0.24 -55.55
C GLU A 73 -19.40 -0.63 -54.85
N HIS A 74 -18.80 -1.50 -55.66
CA HIS A 74 -17.51 -2.20 -55.47
C HIS A 74 -16.47 -1.42 -56.29
N GLN A 75 -15.23 -1.24 -55.82
CA GLN A 75 -13.98 -1.69 -56.51
C GLN A 75 -12.66 -1.05 -56.00
N LEU A 76 -11.76 -1.98 -55.62
CA LEU A 76 -10.37 -2.18 -56.09
C LEU A 76 -9.16 -1.42 -55.48
N GLN A 77 -8.27 -2.28 -54.95
CA GLN A 77 -6.82 -2.41 -55.23
C GLN A 77 -5.87 -1.38 -54.58
N GLN A 78 -4.67 -1.72 -54.11
CA GLN A 78 -3.82 -2.90 -54.35
C GLN A 78 -2.69 -2.95 -53.31
N ASP A 79 -2.20 -4.17 -53.07
CA ASP A 79 -0.87 -4.48 -52.53
C ASP A 79 0.25 -3.64 -53.17
N GLN A 80 1.27 -3.29 -52.37
CA GLN A 80 2.67 -3.41 -52.80
C GLN A 80 3.61 -3.58 -51.60
N ARG A 81 4.22 -4.77 -51.52
CA ARG A 81 5.49 -5.01 -50.82
C ARG A 81 6.62 -4.31 -51.58
N VAL A 82 7.50 -3.59 -50.88
CA VAL A 82 8.94 -3.51 -51.19
C VAL A 82 9.70 -3.27 -49.87
N ASP A 83 10.48 -4.26 -49.41
CA ASP A 83 11.66 -4.07 -48.55
C ASP A 83 12.90 -3.96 -49.48
N PRO A 84 14.12 -3.77 -48.95
CA PRO A 84 14.73 -2.58 -48.33
C PRO A 84 15.88 -2.07 -49.24
N VAL A 85 16.63 -1.02 -48.85
CA VAL A 85 18.09 -0.83 -49.10
C VAL A 85 18.52 0.58 -48.67
N ASP A 86 19.26 0.61 -47.55
CA ASP A 86 20.63 1.11 -47.38
C ASP A 86 21.01 2.59 -47.68
N ARG A 87 21.66 3.16 -46.66
CA ARG A 87 22.84 4.06 -46.71
C ARG A 87 22.66 5.53 -47.15
N PHE A 88 22.91 6.46 -46.21
CA PHE A 88 24.03 7.43 -46.20
C PHE A 88 23.72 8.67 -45.33
N SER A 89 24.44 8.81 -44.21
CA SER A 89 24.92 10.10 -43.70
C SER A 89 26.33 10.33 -44.27
N PRO A 90 27.03 11.46 -44.06
CA PRO A 90 26.64 12.88 -43.90
C PRO A 90 27.45 13.80 -44.84
N VAL A 91 27.08 15.08 -45.02
CA VAL A 91 28.03 16.10 -45.51
C VAL A 91 27.92 17.42 -44.75
N ILE A 92 29.07 17.78 -44.20
CA ILE A 92 29.53 19.01 -43.56
C ILE A 92 29.46 20.20 -44.51
N LYS A 93 29.10 21.39 -44.01
CA LYS A 93 29.81 22.64 -44.34
C LYS A 93 29.61 23.70 -43.26
N ASN A 94 30.72 23.97 -42.57
CA ASN A 94 30.99 25.11 -41.72
C ASN A 94 30.83 26.42 -42.51
N SER A 95 30.42 27.52 -41.86
CA SER A 95 31.38 28.45 -41.23
C SER A 95 30.84 29.87 -41.01
N THR A 96 31.13 30.34 -39.80
CA THR A 96 31.70 31.65 -39.40
C THR A 96 30.83 32.79 -38.84
N THR A 97 31.22 33.13 -37.59
CA THR A 97 31.37 34.45 -36.91
C THR A 97 30.13 35.22 -36.49
N ARG A 98 30.04 35.90 -35.33
CA ARG A 98 30.76 36.11 -34.03
C ARG A 98 29.79 37.10 -33.29
N SER A 99 29.46 37.10 -32.00
CA SER A 99 30.27 37.24 -30.78
C SER A 99 29.30 37.13 -29.56
N VAL A 100 29.57 36.31 -28.55
CA VAL A 100 30.10 36.62 -27.19
C VAL A 100 29.09 37.27 -26.22
N GLU A 101 28.63 36.49 -25.23
CA GLU A 101 28.53 36.88 -23.81
C GLU A 101 28.43 35.60 -22.94
N GLU A 102 29.49 35.31 -22.17
CA GLU A 102 29.64 34.18 -21.25
C GLU A 102 29.20 34.57 -19.82
N HIS A 103 28.58 33.66 -19.08
CA HIS A 103 28.45 33.75 -17.62
C HIS A 103 29.03 32.49 -16.95
N HIS A 104 30.08 32.72 -16.18
CA HIS A 104 30.90 31.76 -15.45
C HIS A 104 30.17 31.17 -14.23
N ARG A 105 30.47 29.89 -13.97
CA ARG A 105 30.15 29.13 -12.74
C ARG A 105 31.41 29.09 -11.86
N PRO A 106 31.36 29.33 -10.54
CA PRO A 106 32.55 29.18 -9.69
C PRO A 106 32.57 27.84 -8.95
N THR A 107 33.75 27.21 -8.94
CA THR A 107 34.23 26.31 -7.89
C THR A 107 34.98 27.13 -6.83
N PRO A 108 35.13 26.63 -5.60
CA PRO A 108 36.50 26.47 -5.11
C PRO A 108 36.75 25.20 -4.28
N THR A 109 37.93 24.64 -4.48
CA THR A 109 38.64 23.74 -3.57
C THR A 109 39.81 24.54 -3.01
N ASP A 110 39.99 24.57 -1.70
CA ASP A 110 41.28 24.85 -1.07
C ASP A 110 41.48 23.83 0.07
N CYS A 111 42.52 23.02 -0.07
CA CYS A 111 43.10 22.14 0.93
C CYS A 111 44.35 22.81 1.51
N LEU A 112 44.61 22.66 2.82
CA LEU A 112 45.99 22.58 3.34
C LEU A 112 46.09 21.65 4.59
N ILE A 113 46.64 20.46 4.32
CA ILE A 113 47.68 19.63 5.00
C ILE A 113 48.42 20.37 6.16
N ILE A 114 48.93 19.83 7.29
CA ILE A 114 49.86 18.72 7.64
C ILE A 114 49.76 18.58 9.21
N SER A 115 49.86 17.45 9.92
CA SER A 115 51.03 16.57 10.07
C SER A 115 50.76 15.38 10.99
N SER A 116 51.37 14.24 10.65
CA SER A 116 51.60 13.10 11.54
C SER A 116 53.10 13.00 11.87
N GLN A 117 53.42 12.72 13.13
CA GLN A 117 54.69 12.21 13.67
C GLN A 117 54.28 11.27 14.82
N HIS A 118 54.85 10.10 15.14
CA HIS A 118 55.98 9.32 14.66
C HIS A 118 55.80 7.88 15.24
N LEU A 119 56.24 6.84 14.50
CA LEU A 119 56.92 5.56 14.88
C LEU A 119 56.85 5.06 16.36
N SER A 120 56.90 3.78 16.75
CA SER A 120 57.13 2.46 16.13
C SER A 120 57.13 1.36 17.20
N HIS A 121 56.78 0.13 16.81
CA HIS A 121 57.29 -1.20 17.25
C HIS A 121 57.54 -1.61 18.73
N ALA A 122 56.81 -2.69 19.09
CA ALA A 122 57.31 -4.01 19.49
C ALA A 122 57.52 -4.41 20.98
N ASN A 123 57.01 -5.62 21.25
CA ASN A 123 57.40 -6.68 22.20
C ASN A 123 56.78 -6.74 23.63
N ASP A 124 56.15 -7.90 23.86
CA ASP A 124 55.65 -8.59 25.08
C ASP A 124 56.63 -8.56 26.29
N PRO A 125 56.27 -8.92 27.57
CA PRO A 125 55.33 -9.98 27.95
C PRO A 125 54.54 -9.87 29.29
N ILE A 126 53.77 -10.93 29.53
CA ILE A 126 53.07 -11.38 30.74
C ILE A 126 54.03 -11.52 31.95
N ASP A 127 53.65 -11.07 33.16
CA ASP A 127 53.35 -11.92 34.33
C ASP A 127 53.04 -11.11 35.62
N SER A 128 52.30 -11.79 36.47
CA SER A 128 51.70 -11.57 37.78
C SER A 128 52.47 -10.87 38.91
N SER A 129 51.64 -10.34 39.84
CA SER A 129 51.75 -10.40 41.30
C SER A 129 51.93 -9.08 42.08
N SER A 130 51.25 -9.07 43.23
CA SER A 130 51.34 -8.16 44.38
C SER A 130 50.47 -6.87 44.41
N ASN A 131 49.31 -7.06 45.01
CA ASN A 131 48.63 -6.13 45.92
C ASN A 131 49.62 -5.23 46.72
N LEU A 132 49.30 -3.95 46.96
CA LEU A 132 48.43 -3.55 48.08
C LEU A 132 48.46 -2.01 48.30
N ASN A 133 47.26 -1.44 48.50
CA ASN A 133 46.89 -0.24 49.29
C ASN A 133 46.73 1.16 48.66
N HIS A 134 45.44 1.44 48.46
CA HIS A 134 44.65 2.55 49.03
C HIS A 134 44.86 3.97 48.49
N ILE A 135 43.81 4.51 47.86
CA ILE A 135 42.87 5.44 48.52
C ILE A 135 41.43 5.03 48.15
N THR A 136 40.63 4.79 49.18
CA THR A 136 39.18 4.52 49.15
C THR A 136 38.43 5.85 49.28
N THR A 137 37.35 6.07 48.53
CA THR A 137 35.98 6.25 49.08
C THR A 137 34.98 6.56 47.97
N THR A 138 34.07 5.60 47.80
CA THR A 138 32.83 5.57 47.04
C THR A 138 31.78 6.57 47.52
N SER A 139 30.97 7.10 46.60
CA SER A 139 29.56 7.34 46.88
C SER A 139 28.73 6.77 45.73
N SER A 140 27.86 5.85 46.14
CA SER A 140 27.12 4.86 45.39
C SER A 140 25.90 5.49 44.71
N LEU A 141 25.74 5.29 43.40
CA LEU A 141 24.42 5.36 42.76
C LEU A 141 23.80 3.97 42.88
N ILE A 142 22.81 3.88 43.77
CA ILE A 142 21.92 2.74 43.91
C ILE A 142 21.15 2.63 42.59
N LEU A 143 21.44 1.59 41.82
CA LEU A 143 20.57 1.13 40.75
C LEU A 143 19.58 0.16 41.41
N ASP A 144 18.28 0.47 41.30
CA ASP A 144 17.23 -0.44 41.76
C ASP A 144 17.33 -1.77 40.98
N PRO A 145 17.40 -2.92 41.66
CA PRO A 145 17.63 -4.21 41.03
C PRO A 145 16.38 -4.87 40.40
N ASP A 146 15.22 -4.19 40.43
CA ASP A 146 13.93 -4.73 39.95
C ASP A 146 13.42 -4.11 38.64
N GLU A 147 14.17 -3.21 37.98
CA GLU A 147 13.87 -2.81 36.59
C GLU A 147 14.54 -3.78 35.61
N GLU A 148 13.87 -4.91 35.35
CA GLU A 148 14.07 -5.65 34.11
C GLU A 148 14.00 -4.65 32.94
N PRO A 149 14.99 -4.61 32.03
CA PRO A 149 14.99 -3.65 30.94
C PRO A 149 13.72 -3.86 30.10
N GLU A 150 12.79 -2.90 30.13
CA GLU A 150 11.51 -2.91 29.38
C GLU A 150 11.69 -3.26 27.88
N ASP A 151 12.90 -3.12 27.36
CA ASP A 151 13.29 -3.34 25.98
C ASP A 151 13.51 -4.81 25.59
N GLU A 152 13.81 -5.73 26.52
CA GLU A 152 14.00 -7.16 26.19
C GLU A 152 12.66 -7.89 25.97
N ILE A 153 11.63 -7.49 26.72
CA ILE A 153 10.22 -7.90 26.54
C ILE A 153 9.69 -7.40 25.18
N ASN A 154 10.19 -6.26 24.69
CA ASN A 154 9.77 -5.65 23.43
C ASN A 154 10.29 -6.40 22.18
N LEU A 155 11.46 -7.04 22.23
CA LEU A 155 11.98 -7.78 21.07
C LEU A 155 11.10 -8.99 20.71
N LYS A 156 10.63 -9.76 21.70
CA LYS A 156 9.69 -10.88 21.46
C LYS A 156 8.33 -10.40 20.93
N LEU A 157 7.88 -9.21 21.32
CA LEU A 157 6.64 -8.60 20.83
C LEU A 157 6.74 -8.01 19.41
N ILE A 158 7.94 -7.72 18.91
CA ILE A 158 8.16 -7.14 17.57
C ILE A 158 8.26 -8.23 16.48
N MET A 159 8.61 -9.47 16.84
CA MET A 159 8.79 -10.54 15.87
C MET A 159 7.45 -11.04 15.33
N ARG A 160 7.27 -10.90 14.01
CA ARG A 160 6.06 -11.37 13.33
C ARG A 160 5.97 -12.90 13.41
N PRO A 161 4.75 -13.49 13.41
CA PRO A 161 4.57 -14.94 13.46
C PRO A 161 5.40 -15.71 12.43
N ALA A 162 5.52 -15.17 11.21
CA ALA A 162 6.34 -15.75 10.15
C ALA A 162 7.83 -15.96 10.54
N ILE A 163 8.42 -15.00 11.26
CA ILE A 163 9.84 -15.08 11.67
C ILE A 163 10.01 -16.11 12.78
N ILE A 164 9.04 -16.16 13.70
CA ILE A 164 9.01 -17.14 14.79
C ILE A 164 8.88 -18.55 14.20
N GLU A 165 7.92 -18.77 13.30
CA GLU A 165 7.72 -20.07 12.65
C GLU A 165 8.94 -20.52 11.84
N GLU A 166 9.68 -19.59 11.20
CA GLU A 166 10.94 -19.91 10.52
C GLU A 166 12.03 -20.32 11.52
N SER A 167 12.19 -19.56 12.62
CA SER A 167 13.18 -19.89 13.66
C SER A 167 12.92 -21.25 14.33
N GLN A 168 11.66 -21.69 14.33
CA GLN A 168 11.22 -22.99 14.84
C GLN A 168 11.26 -24.10 13.77
N ASN A 169 11.77 -23.83 12.56
CA ASN A 169 11.80 -24.75 11.42
C ASN A 169 10.41 -25.28 10.99
N ILE A 170 9.33 -24.55 11.30
CA ILE A 170 7.96 -24.91 10.89
C ILE A 170 7.76 -24.58 9.41
N ILE A 171 8.31 -23.44 8.98
CA ILE A 171 8.32 -22.99 7.59
C ILE A 171 9.75 -22.90 7.08
N ARG A 172 9.92 -23.02 5.77
CA ARG A 172 11.20 -22.78 5.09
C ARG A 172 10.97 -22.00 3.80
N PHE A 173 11.95 -21.18 3.44
CA PHE A 173 11.98 -20.46 2.18
C PHE A 173 12.90 -21.19 1.22
N VAL A 174 12.36 -21.62 0.08
CA VAL A 174 13.10 -22.42 -0.90
C VAL A 174 12.97 -21.77 -2.27
N VAL A 175 14.11 -21.69 -2.97
CA VAL A 175 14.14 -21.24 -4.37
C VAL A 175 14.05 -22.48 -5.23
N VAL A 176 13.06 -22.50 -6.11
CA VAL A 176 12.82 -23.60 -7.05
C VAL A 176 12.77 -23.07 -8.47
N THR A 177 13.25 -23.89 -9.40
CA THR A 177 13.20 -23.65 -10.85
C THR A 177 12.74 -24.93 -11.52
N ASN A 178 12.38 -24.87 -12.81
CA ASN A 178 12.04 -26.09 -13.57
C ASN A 178 13.31 -26.86 -13.98
N ASP A 179 13.94 -27.48 -12.99
CA ASP A 179 15.14 -28.32 -13.08
C ASP A 179 14.83 -29.79 -13.45
N GLY A 180 13.56 -30.19 -13.46
CA GLY A 180 13.11 -31.56 -13.70
C GLY A 180 13.16 -32.47 -12.48
N LEU A 181 13.49 -31.95 -11.29
CA LEU A 181 13.48 -32.72 -10.05
C LEU A 181 12.03 -32.88 -9.52
N PRO A 182 11.68 -34.04 -8.93
CA PRO A 182 10.34 -34.27 -8.38
C PRO A 182 9.92 -33.25 -7.34
N ASP A 183 10.80 -32.92 -6.39
CA ASP A 183 10.51 -31.98 -5.30
C ASP A 183 10.23 -30.57 -5.84
N SER A 184 11.09 -30.08 -6.75
CA SER A 184 10.91 -28.80 -7.44
C SER A 184 9.58 -28.77 -8.21
N SER A 185 9.24 -29.86 -8.91
CA SER A 185 7.98 -29.97 -9.65
C SER A 185 6.75 -29.95 -8.74
N ILE A 186 6.81 -30.61 -7.57
CA ILE A 186 5.71 -30.59 -6.58
C ILE A 186 5.51 -29.17 -6.05
N ILE A 187 6.59 -28.47 -5.71
CA ILE A 187 6.53 -27.10 -5.19
C ILE A 187 6.00 -26.14 -6.27
N LEU A 188 6.50 -26.24 -7.51
CA LEU A 188 6.02 -25.42 -8.63
C LEU A 188 4.55 -25.68 -8.93
N ALA A 189 4.09 -26.95 -8.86
CA ALA A 189 2.68 -27.28 -9.01
C ALA A 189 1.81 -26.66 -7.90
N GLY A 190 2.28 -26.72 -6.64
CA GLY A 190 1.60 -26.08 -5.52
C GLY A 190 1.53 -24.55 -5.66
N LEU A 191 2.62 -23.91 -6.09
CA LEU A 191 2.65 -22.48 -6.39
C LEU A 191 1.67 -22.11 -7.52
N LYS A 192 1.68 -22.88 -8.62
CA LYS A 192 0.74 -22.70 -9.74
C LYS A 192 -0.71 -22.71 -9.25
N ASP A 193 -1.07 -23.68 -8.40
CA ASP A 193 -2.44 -23.79 -7.86
C ASP A 193 -2.81 -22.60 -6.98
N ILE A 194 -1.88 -22.10 -6.16
CA ILE A 194 -2.09 -20.90 -5.33
C ILE A 194 -2.27 -19.67 -6.22
N PHE A 195 -1.40 -19.45 -7.20
CA PHE A 195 -1.51 -18.31 -8.12
C PHE A 195 -2.84 -18.35 -8.89
N GLN A 196 -3.25 -19.51 -9.39
CA GLN A 196 -4.53 -19.66 -10.10
C GLN A 196 -5.75 -19.36 -9.23
N LYS A 197 -5.68 -19.63 -7.91
CA LYS A 197 -6.75 -19.32 -6.96
C LYS A 197 -6.74 -17.85 -6.52
N GLN A 198 -5.56 -17.28 -6.28
CA GLN A 198 -5.40 -15.92 -5.72
C GLN A 198 -5.40 -14.82 -6.80
N LEU A 199 -5.12 -15.16 -8.06
CA LEU A 199 -5.08 -14.24 -9.20
C LEU A 199 -6.12 -14.63 -10.25
N PRO A 200 -7.43 -14.50 -9.97
CA PRO A 200 -8.50 -14.98 -10.87
C PRO A 200 -8.58 -14.23 -12.20
N LYS A 201 -7.99 -13.03 -12.29
CA LYS A 201 -7.91 -12.24 -13.54
C LYS A 201 -6.84 -12.76 -14.50
N MET A 202 -5.92 -13.60 -14.04
CA MET A 202 -4.83 -14.14 -14.85
C MET A 202 -5.24 -15.50 -15.44
N PRO A 203 -5.08 -15.73 -16.76
CA PRO A 203 -5.42 -17.01 -17.37
C PRO A 203 -4.63 -18.17 -16.74
N ARG A 204 -5.28 -19.31 -16.53
CA ARG A 204 -4.69 -20.45 -15.81
C ARG A 204 -3.51 -21.05 -16.57
N GLU A 205 -3.61 -21.13 -17.88
CA GLU A 205 -2.58 -21.62 -18.81
C GLU A 205 -1.38 -20.67 -18.83
N TYR A 206 -1.65 -19.35 -18.76
CA TYR A 206 -0.61 -18.33 -18.69
C TYR A 206 0.23 -18.48 -17.42
N ILE A 207 -0.42 -18.63 -16.26
CA ILE A 207 0.26 -18.88 -14.98
C ILE A 207 1.12 -20.14 -15.07
N ALA A 208 0.54 -21.27 -15.53
CA ALA A 208 1.27 -22.53 -15.64
C ALA A 208 2.50 -22.40 -16.53
N ARG A 209 2.36 -21.78 -17.71
CA ARG A 209 3.46 -21.59 -18.65
C ARG A 209 4.63 -20.81 -18.05
N LEU A 210 4.36 -19.76 -17.27
CA LEU A 210 5.41 -18.94 -16.67
C LEU A 210 6.02 -19.57 -15.41
N VAL A 211 5.21 -20.19 -14.55
CA VAL A 211 5.72 -20.88 -13.35
C VAL A 211 6.63 -22.04 -13.73
N PHE A 212 6.32 -22.78 -14.80
CA PHE A 212 7.16 -23.88 -15.30
C PHE A 212 8.21 -23.44 -16.33
N SER A 213 8.34 -22.13 -16.60
CA SER A 213 9.38 -21.64 -17.51
C SER A 213 10.76 -21.74 -16.86
N ARG A 214 11.76 -22.20 -17.60
CA ARG A 214 13.16 -22.24 -17.12
C ARG A 214 13.79 -20.87 -16.92
N ASP A 215 13.33 -19.86 -17.67
CA ASP A 215 13.74 -18.47 -17.49
C ASP A 215 13.23 -17.84 -16.19
N HIS A 216 12.32 -18.50 -15.46
CA HIS A 216 11.71 -17.98 -14.25
C HIS A 216 12.18 -18.79 -13.04
N SER A 217 12.32 -18.09 -11.92
CA SER A 217 12.60 -18.68 -10.62
C SER A 217 11.46 -18.36 -9.66
N SER A 218 11.16 -19.30 -8.78
CA SER A 218 10.12 -19.11 -7.77
C SER A 218 10.69 -19.27 -6.37
N LEU A 219 10.49 -18.25 -5.53
CA LEU A 219 10.72 -18.34 -4.09
C LEU A 219 9.43 -18.82 -3.43
N ALA A 220 9.44 -20.02 -2.86
CA ALA A 220 8.29 -20.63 -2.21
C ALA A 220 8.44 -20.65 -0.68
N ILE A 221 7.32 -20.49 0.01
CA ILE A 221 7.19 -20.78 1.44
C ILE A 221 6.62 -22.20 1.55
N ILE A 222 7.41 -23.10 2.11
CA ILE A 222 6.98 -24.47 2.38
C ILE A 222 6.74 -24.65 3.87
N LYS A 223 5.71 -25.41 4.22
CA LYS A 223 5.33 -25.78 5.59
C LYS A 223 5.25 -27.30 5.70
N ARG A 224 5.71 -27.85 6.83
CA ARG A 224 5.54 -29.27 7.21
C ARG A 224 5.64 -30.27 6.03
N GLY A 225 6.84 -30.42 5.46
CA GLY A 225 7.08 -31.26 4.28
C GLY A 225 7.24 -30.40 3.02
N LEU A 226 6.38 -30.63 2.03
CA LEU A 226 6.33 -29.93 0.73
C LEU A 226 5.04 -29.12 0.52
N GLU A 227 4.27 -28.86 1.58
CA GLU A 227 3.05 -28.06 1.47
C GLU A 227 3.40 -26.60 1.19
N VAL A 228 2.92 -26.07 0.07
CA VAL A 228 3.18 -24.69 -0.33
C VAL A 228 2.15 -23.75 0.30
N VAL A 229 2.62 -22.72 0.99
CA VAL A 229 1.78 -21.68 1.62
C VAL A 229 1.64 -20.45 0.74
N GLY A 230 2.68 -20.15 -0.05
CA GLY A 230 2.71 -19.00 -0.95
C GLY A 230 4.07 -18.87 -1.62
N GLY A 231 4.21 -17.88 -2.49
CA GLY A 231 5.49 -17.63 -3.15
C GLY A 231 5.49 -16.43 -4.07
N ILE A 232 6.69 -16.11 -4.56
CA ILE A 232 6.95 -15.10 -5.58
C ILE A 232 7.64 -15.78 -6.75
N THR A 233 7.08 -15.63 -7.96
CA THR A 233 7.76 -15.99 -9.20
C THR A 233 8.35 -14.74 -9.82
N TYR A 234 9.63 -14.78 -10.14
CA TYR A 234 10.38 -13.67 -10.67
C TYR A 234 11.29 -14.10 -11.82
N ARG A 235 11.67 -13.14 -12.66
CA ARG A 235 12.60 -13.33 -13.78
C ARG A 235 13.75 -12.32 -13.67
N PRO A 236 14.98 -12.76 -13.39
CA PRO A 236 16.13 -11.87 -13.35
C PRO A 236 16.61 -11.50 -14.76
N PHE A 237 16.93 -10.22 -14.97
CA PHE A 237 17.60 -9.71 -16.18
C PHE A 237 18.96 -9.13 -15.79
N GLU A 238 19.92 -10.00 -15.50
CA GLU A 238 21.22 -9.63 -14.93
C GLU A 238 22.01 -8.64 -15.78
N SER A 239 21.97 -8.77 -17.11
CA SER A 239 22.62 -7.84 -18.04
C SER A 239 22.04 -6.43 -17.99
N ARG A 240 20.84 -6.27 -17.42
CA ARG A 240 20.09 -5.01 -17.31
C ARG A 240 19.95 -4.53 -15.86
N GLY A 241 20.44 -5.30 -14.89
CA GLY A 241 20.46 -4.92 -13.47
C GLY A 241 19.09 -4.88 -12.78
N PHE A 242 18.06 -5.52 -13.35
CA PHE A 242 16.73 -5.58 -12.73
C PHE A 242 16.12 -6.99 -12.78
N ALA A 243 15.17 -7.27 -11.88
CA ALA A 243 14.34 -8.47 -11.93
C ALA A 243 12.85 -8.10 -12.00
N GLU A 244 12.10 -8.85 -12.80
CA GLU A 244 10.65 -8.72 -12.92
C GLU A 244 9.97 -9.65 -11.90
N ILE A 245 9.08 -9.13 -11.06
CA ILE A 245 8.17 -9.94 -10.25
C ILE A 245 6.91 -10.18 -11.07
N VAL A 246 6.74 -11.44 -11.47
CA VAL A 246 5.64 -11.90 -12.33
C VAL A 246 4.41 -12.25 -11.51
N PHE A 247 4.59 -13.03 -10.44
CA PHE A 247 3.50 -13.44 -9.55
C PHE A 247 3.92 -13.29 -8.09
N CYS A 248 3.00 -12.85 -7.25
CA CYS A 248 3.18 -12.78 -5.80
C CYS A 248 1.85 -13.09 -5.13
N ALA A 249 1.77 -14.21 -4.42
CA ALA A 249 0.54 -14.61 -3.73
C ALA A 249 0.82 -15.50 -2.53
N ILE A 250 -0.08 -15.43 -1.55
CA ILE A 250 -0.11 -16.29 -0.38
C ILE A 250 -1.53 -16.83 -0.24
N THR A 251 -1.65 -18.07 0.22
CA THR A 251 -2.94 -18.69 0.51
C THR A 251 -3.77 -17.82 1.46
N GLY A 252 -5.06 -17.64 1.17
CA GLY A 252 -5.94 -16.71 1.87
C GLY A 252 -5.98 -16.90 3.38
N THR A 253 -5.88 -18.15 3.86
CA THR A 253 -5.90 -18.50 5.29
C THR A 253 -4.69 -17.97 6.06
N GLU A 254 -3.58 -17.67 5.38
CA GLU A 254 -2.28 -17.38 5.98
C GLU A 254 -1.82 -15.92 5.73
N GLN A 255 -2.61 -15.09 5.04
CA GLN A 255 -2.23 -13.72 4.66
C GLN A 255 -1.99 -12.79 5.87
N VAL A 256 -2.68 -13.00 6.99
CA VAL A 256 -2.61 -12.14 8.19
C VAL A 256 -1.37 -12.37 9.06
N LYS A 257 -0.59 -13.44 8.82
CA LYS A 257 0.60 -13.78 9.64
C LYS A 257 1.87 -13.03 9.25
N GLY A 258 1.80 -12.18 8.22
CA GLY A 258 2.93 -11.37 7.75
C GLY A 258 3.90 -12.10 6.82
N TYR A 259 3.55 -13.31 6.35
CA TYR A 259 4.37 -14.06 5.40
C TYR A 259 4.72 -13.26 4.14
N GLY A 260 3.83 -12.40 3.64
CA GLY A 260 4.08 -11.66 2.39
C GLY A 260 5.21 -10.66 2.48
N SER A 261 5.33 -9.98 3.63
CA SER A 261 6.43 -9.06 3.86
C SER A 261 7.72 -9.82 4.16
N HIS A 262 7.63 -10.95 4.87
CA HIS A 262 8.79 -11.81 5.14
C HIS A 262 9.36 -12.42 3.85
N LEU A 263 8.48 -12.91 2.97
CA LEU A 263 8.80 -13.43 1.65
C LEU A 263 9.48 -12.40 0.75
N MET A 264 9.02 -11.15 0.77
CA MET A 264 9.65 -10.07 0.02
C MET A 264 11.04 -9.71 0.57
N ASN A 265 11.22 -9.75 1.89
CA ASN A 265 12.54 -9.53 2.49
C ASN A 265 13.52 -10.64 2.09
N HIS A 266 13.08 -11.90 2.15
CA HIS A 266 13.83 -13.04 1.64
C HIS A 266 14.18 -12.88 0.15
N LEU A 267 13.23 -12.48 -0.68
CA LEU A 267 13.47 -12.23 -2.10
C LEU A 267 14.52 -11.16 -2.34
N LYS A 268 14.44 -10.02 -1.65
CA LYS A 268 15.39 -8.92 -1.83
C LYS A 268 16.80 -9.32 -1.41
N ASP A 269 16.94 -9.97 -0.26
CA ASP A 269 18.23 -10.45 0.22
C ASP A 269 18.80 -11.52 -0.72
N LEU A 270 17.96 -12.42 -1.22
CA LEU A 270 18.32 -13.44 -2.20
C LEU A 270 18.80 -12.82 -3.51
N VAL A 271 17.99 -11.96 -4.15
CA VAL A 271 18.32 -11.36 -5.46
C VAL A 271 19.62 -10.55 -5.35
N LYS A 272 19.79 -9.81 -4.27
CA LYS A 272 21.01 -9.04 -4.01
C LYS A 272 22.26 -9.91 -3.80
N GLN A 273 22.12 -11.11 -3.24
CA GLN A 273 23.24 -12.03 -2.99
C GLN A 273 23.57 -12.90 -4.21
N SER A 274 22.55 -13.31 -4.95
CA SER A 274 22.67 -14.28 -6.06
C SER A 274 22.83 -13.64 -7.43
N THR A 275 22.46 -12.36 -7.60
CA THR A 275 22.48 -11.67 -8.89
C THR A 275 23.06 -10.26 -8.76
N THR A 276 23.33 -9.60 -9.89
CA THR A 276 23.69 -8.19 -9.96
C THR A 276 22.49 -7.24 -9.90
N CYS A 277 21.27 -7.77 -9.80
CA CYS A 277 20.05 -6.97 -9.90
C CYS A 277 19.82 -6.14 -8.62
N MET A 278 19.71 -4.82 -8.78
CA MET A 278 19.40 -3.89 -7.69
C MET A 278 18.00 -3.27 -7.78
N HIS A 279 17.30 -3.55 -8.88
CA HIS A 279 15.96 -3.03 -9.15
C HIS A 279 14.96 -4.17 -9.30
N LEU A 280 13.79 -3.99 -8.69
CA LEU A 280 12.64 -4.88 -8.88
C LEU A 280 11.54 -4.11 -9.60
N LEU A 281 10.98 -4.69 -10.65
CA LEU A 281 9.84 -4.16 -11.40
C LEU A 281 8.68 -5.14 -11.34
N THR A 282 7.46 -4.61 -11.27
CA THR A 282 6.26 -5.43 -11.27
C THR A 282 5.06 -4.66 -11.79
N TYR A 283 4.10 -5.37 -12.36
CA TYR A 283 2.76 -4.85 -12.59
C TYR A 283 1.86 -5.27 -11.43
N ALA A 284 1.39 -4.29 -10.66
CA ALA A 284 0.54 -4.51 -9.51
C ALA A 284 -0.92 -4.22 -9.86
N ASP A 285 -1.81 -5.13 -9.50
CA ASP A 285 -3.25 -4.86 -9.46
C ASP A 285 -3.57 -3.78 -8.43
N ASN A 286 -4.67 -3.04 -8.63
CA ASN A 286 -5.11 -1.96 -7.74
C ASN A 286 -5.21 -2.37 -6.25
N TYR A 287 -5.61 -3.61 -5.98
CA TYR A 287 -5.69 -4.16 -4.61
C TYR A 287 -4.31 -4.44 -4.00
N ALA A 288 -3.29 -4.67 -4.82
CA ALA A 288 -1.93 -5.01 -4.39
C ALA A 288 -1.02 -3.78 -4.26
N ILE A 289 -1.38 -2.62 -4.81
CA ILE A 289 -0.57 -1.39 -4.74
C ILE A 289 -0.19 -1.05 -3.29
N GLY A 290 -1.13 -1.17 -2.34
CA GLY A 290 -0.85 -0.92 -0.92
C GLY A 290 0.16 -1.88 -0.30
N TYR A 291 0.17 -3.15 -0.73
CA TYR A 291 1.19 -4.11 -0.31
C TYR A 291 2.56 -3.73 -0.86
N PHE A 292 2.67 -3.47 -2.18
CA PHE A 292 3.93 -3.12 -2.81
C PHE A 292 4.50 -1.78 -2.31
N LYS A 293 3.66 -0.76 -2.09
CA LYS A 293 4.07 0.49 -1.42
C LYS A 293 4.71 0.22 -0.06
N LYS A 294 4.11 -0.63 0.77
CA LYS A 294 4.69 -1.04 2.07
C LYS A 294 6.01 -1.80 1.94
N GLN A 295 6.24 -2.47 0.81
CA GLN A 295 7.50 -3.13 0.51
C GLN A 295 8.52 -2.19 -0.17
N GLY A 296 8.27 -0.89 -0.25
CA GLY A 296 9.20 0.09 -0.82
C GLY A 296 9.15 0.22 -2.34
N PHE A 297 8.05 -0.20 -2.98
CA PHE A 297 7.80 0.10 -4.38
C PHE A 297 7.12 1.47 -4.54
N SER A 298 7.54 2.23 -5.54
CA SER A 298 6.88 3.47 -5.98
C SER A 298 6.27 3.30 -7.37
N LYS A 299 5.34 4.19 -7.73
CA LYS A 299 4.90 4.36 -9.13
C LYS A 299 5.95 5.10 -9.96
N ASP A 300 6.86 5.81 -9.29
CA ASP A 300 7.95 6.55 -9.94
C ASP A 300 9.07 5.58 -10.32
N ILE A 301 9.24 5.34 -11.61
CA ILE A 301 10.27 4.46 -12.13
C ILE A 301 11.53 5.30 -12.35
N THR A 302 12.53 5.08 -11.51
CA THR A 302 13.84 5.77 -11.65
C THR A 302 14.74 5.13 -12.71
N LEU A 303 14.41 3.91 -13.14
CA LEU A 303 15.14 3.19 -14.17
C LEU A 303 14.74 3.69 -15.58
N ASP A 304 15.73 3.95 -16.43
CA ASP A 304 15.51 4.44 -17.79
C ASP A 304 14.62 3.47 -18.60
N ARG A 305 13.69 4.03 -19.36
CA ARG A 305 12.71 3.26 -20.14
C ARG A 305 13.37 2.27 -21.11
N SER A 306 14.52 2.60 -21.69
CA SER A 306 15.27 1.71 -22.60
C SER A 306 15.80 0.43 -21.92
N VAL A 307 15.91 0.44 -20.59
CA VAL A 307 16.40 -0.70 -19.82
C VAL A 307 15.32 -1.77 -19.65
N TRP A 308 14.05 -1.38 -19.49
CA TRP A 308 12.99 -2.32 -19.12
C TRP A 308 11.85 -2.43 -20.14
N ALA A 309 11.62 -1.42 -20.98
CA ALA A 309 10.54 -1.45 -21.95
C ALA A 309 10.76 -2.57 -22.99
N GLY A 310 9.71 -3.38 -23.21
CA GLY A 310 9.74 -4.55 -24.10
C GLY A 310 10.31 -5.83 -23.47
N TYR A 311 10.87 -5.77 -22.26
CA TYR A 311 11.40 -6.94 -21.55
C TYR A 311 10.41 -7.52 -20.54
N ILE A 312 9.72 -6.63 -19.82
CA ILE A 312 8.66 -7.00 -18.88
C ILE A 312 7.32 -7.17 -19.61
N LYS A 313 6.41 -7.93 -19.00
CA LYS A 313 5.08 -8.15 -19.56
C LYS A 313 4.11 -7.07 -19.10
N ASP A 314 3.40 -6.48 -20.06
CA ASP A 314 2.35 -5.51 -19.79
C ASP A 314 1.03 -6.23 -19.49
N TYR A 315 0.39 -5.82 -18.40
CA TYR A 315 -0.90 -6.38 -17.97
C TYR A 315 -1.96 -5.29 -18.00
N GLU A 316 -3.06 -5.57 -18.70
CA GLU A 316 -4.18 -4.63 -18.80
C GLU A 316 -4.77 -4.36 -17.40
N GLY A 317 -4.88 -3.08 -17.04
CA GLY A 317 -5.36 -2.66 -15.73
C GLY A 317 -4.36 -2.82 -14.57
N GLY A 318 -3.13 -3.27 -14.84
CA GLY A 318 -2.03 -3.28 -13.88
C GLY A 318 -1.32 -1.91 -13.82
N THR A 319 -0.87 -1.51 -12.63
CA THR A 319 -0.01 -0.34 -12.45
C THR A 319 1.44 -0.81 -12.34
N ILE A 320 2.31 -0.32 -13.22
CA ILE A 320 3.74 -0.57 -13.10
C ILE A 320 4.30 0.07 -11.83
N MET A 321 5.12 -0.68 -11.09
CA MET A 321 5.74 -0.26 -9.85
C MET A 321 7.22 -0.65 -9.82
N HIS A 322 8.04 0.22 -9.23
CA HIS A 322 9.50 0.10 -9.15
C HIS A 322 9.99 0.12 -7.72
N CYS A 323 10.90 -0.79 -7.37
CA CYS A 323 11.62 -0.81 -6.11
C CYS A 323 13.13 -0.80 -6.36
N ALA A 324 13.79 0.26 -5.94
CA ALA A 324 15.25 0.34 -5.88
C ALA A 324 15.71 -0.20 -4.51
N MET A 325 16.47 -1.29 -4.50
CA MET A 325 16.95 -1.91 -3.28
C MET A 325 18.11 -1.12 -2.66
N LEU A 326 18.20 -1.14 -1.32
CA LEU A 326 19.26 -0.47 -0.58
C LEU A 326 20.52 -1.34 -0.55
N PRO A 327 21.69 -0.85 -1.03
CA PRO A 327 22.88 -1.68 -1.20
C PRO A 327 23.44 -2.27 0.10
N ARG A 328 23.34 -1.54 1.22
CA ARG A 328 24.00 -1.92 2.48
C ARG A 328 23.11 -2.71 3.45
N ILE A 329 21.81 -2.71 3.24
CA ILE A 329 20.87 -3.30 4.21
C ILE A 329 20.65 -4.79 3.93
N LYS A 330 20.46 -5.57 5.00
CA LYS A 330 19.88 -6.91 4.93
C LYS A 330 18.43 -6.82 5.36
N TYR A 331 17.52 -7.10 4.44
CA TYR A 331 16.09 -6.86 4.59
C TYR A 331 15.47 -7.72 5.71
N LEU A 332 15.97 -8.94 5.92
CA LEU A 332 15.56 -9.80 7.03
C LEU A 332 15.86 -9.20 8.41
N GLU A 333 16.90 -8.37 8.51
CA GLU A 333 17.35 -7.75 9.76
C GLU A 333 16.78 -6.33 9.96
N VAL A 334 15.99 -5.82 9.01
CA VAL A 334 15.40 -4.46 9.07
C VAL A 334 14.70 -4.18 10.41
N PRO A 335 13.88 -5.08 10.98
CA PRO A 335 13.24 -4.80 12.27
C PRO A 335 14.26 -4.51 13.38
N MET A 336 15.35 -5.27 13.43
CA MET A 336 16.42 -5.07 14.41
C MET A 336 17.23 -3.80 14.14
N ILE A 337 17.55 -3.53 12.87
CA ILE A 337 18.29 -2.33 12.47
C ILE A 337 17.49 -1.07 12.86
N LEU A 338 16.19 -1.04 12.55
CA LEU A 338 15.32 0.07 12.89
C LEU A 338 15.16 0.23 14.41
N ALA A 339 15.06 -0.88 15.16
CA ALA A 339 15.02 -0.83 16.62
C ALA A 339 16.30 -0.19 17.20
N LYS A 340 17.47 -0.62 16.73
CA LYS A 340 18.77 -0.05 17.14
C LYS A 340 18.89 1.43 16.77
N GLN A 341 18.49 1.82 15.56
CA GLN A 341 18.49 3.23 15.13
C GLN A 341 17.56 4.08 16.00
N LYS A 342 16.34 3.59 16.27
CA LYS A 342 15.37 4.27 17.14
C LYS A 342 15.91 4.42 18.56
N GLN A 343 16.59 3.40 19.09
CA GLN A 343 17.23 3.45 20.39
C GLN A 343 18.36 4.49 20.42
N ALA A 344 19.23 4.52 19.41
CA ALA A 344 20.31 5.51 19.32
C ALA A 344 19.77 6.95 19.27
N ILE A 345 18.73 7.19 18.46
CA ILE A 345 18.05 8.50 18.38
C ILE A 345 17.41 8.86 19.71
N ARG A 346 16.68 7.93 20.35
CA ARG A 346 16.08 8.14 21.68
C ARG A 346 17.13 8.42 22.74
N GLY A 347 18.26 7.74 22.71
CA GLY A 347 19.40 8.00 23.60
C GLY A 347 19.90 9.42 23.44
N LYS A 348 20.08 9.90 22.20
CA LYS A 348 20.48 11.29 21.94
C LYS A 348 19.40 12.30 22.37
N ILE A 349 18.13 11.99 22.14
CA ILE A 349 17.00 12.83 22.59
C ILE A 349 17.00 12.94 24.10
N LYS A 350 17.19 11.84 24.86
CA LYS A 350 17.23 11.86 26.33
C LYS A 350 18.34 12.77 26.89
N LEU A 351 19.45 12.95 26.18
CA LEU A 351 20.53 13.86 26.61
C LEU A 351 20.16 15.35 26.52
N VAL A 352 19.21 15.70 25.65
CA VAL A 352 18.81 17.10 25.40
C VAL A 352 17.41 17.39 25.96
N SER A 353 16.53 16.40 25.91
CA SER A 353 15.13 16.52 26.28
C SER A 353 14.88 15.98 27.69
N GLN A 354 14.18 16.78 28.49
CA GLN A 354 13.67 16.39 29.79
C GLN A 354 12.32 15.67 29.73
N SER A 355 11.80 15.33 28.54
CA SER A 355 10.48 14.68 28.41
C SER A 355 10.38 13.30 29.06
N HIS A 356 11.51 12.68 29.41
CA HIS A 356 11.56 11.41 30.13
C HIS A 356 11.45 11.58 31.65
N VAL A 357 11.48 12.81 32.16
CA VAL A 357 11.34 13.12 33.59
C VAL A 357 9.86 13.06 33.96
N ILE A 358 9.52 12.17 34.87
CA ILE A 358 8.15 12.05 35.40
C ILE A 358 8.02 13.04 36.55
N HIS A 359 7.26 14.11 36.34
CA HIS A 359 6.93 15.08 37.39
C HIS A 359 5.80 14.55 38.27
N LYS A 360 5.85 14.86 39.58
CA LYS A 360 4.76 14.52 40.51
C LYS A 360 3.46 15.18 40.05
N GLY A 361 2.35 14.47 40.22
CA GLY A 361 1.02 14.99 39.90
C GLY A 361 0.70 16.27 40.68
N LEU A 362 -0.02 17.18 40.05
CA LEU A 362 -0.39 18.46 40.66
C LEU A 362 -1.46 18.24 41.75
N GLU A 363 -1.08 18.52 43.00
CA GLU A 363 -1.93 18.37 44.18
C GLU A 363 -3.23 19.19 44.10
N ILE A 364 -3.19 20.34 43.42
CA ILE A 364 -4.34 21.24 43.23
C ILE A 364 -5.52 20.59 42.48
N PHE A 365 -5.29 19.51 41.73
CA PHE A 365 -6.34 18.79 41.01
C PHE A 365 -7.00 17.68 41.84
N LYS A 366 -6.54 17.43 43.07
CA LYS A 366 -7.22 16.52 44.00
C LYS A 366 -8.55 17.10 44.51
N ASN A 367 -8.67 18.43 44.54
CA ASN A 367 -9.89 19.15 44.87
C ASN A 367 -10.46 19.84 43.62
N ARG A 368 -11.77 20.14 43.60
CA ARG A 368 -12.38 20.89 42.50
C ARG A 368 -11.76 22.30 42.44
N LEU A 369 -11.12 22.63 41.33
CA LEU A 369 -10.54 23.95 41.09
C LEU A 369 -11.63 25.03 41.10
N GLU A 370 -11.43 26.08 41.88
CA GLU A 370 -12.26 27.28 41.83
C GLU A 370 -11.86 28.24 40.70
N LYS A 371 -10.59 28.18 40.25
CA LYS A 371 -10.03 28.98 39.15
C LYS A 371 -9.08 28.17 38.28
N PRO A 372 -8.97 28.46 36.97
CA PRO A 372 -7.98 27.84 36.09
C PRO A 372 -6.55 28.13 36.57
N LEU A 373 -5.69 27.11 36.61
CA LEU A 373 -4.27 27.29 36.91
C LEU A 373 -3.57 27.96 35.72
N ASP A 374 -2.74 28.96 35.98
CA ASP A 374 -1.84 29.53 34.97
C ASP A 374 -0.78 28.48 34.58
N PRO A 375 -0.63 28.12 33.29
CA PRO A 375 0.41 27.20 32.84
C PRO A 375 1.82 27.57 33.33
N SER A 376 2.13 28.86 33.53
CA SER A 376 3.44 29.31 34.03
C SER A 376 3.81 28.76 35.43
N GLN A 377 2.80 28.33 36.20
CA GLN A 377 2.93 27.84 37.57
C GLN A 377 3.09 26.32 37.67
N VAL A 378 3.01 25.60 36.54
CA VAL A 378 3.16 24.14 36.50
C VAL A 378 4.64 23.77 36.55
N PRO A 379 5.11 23.04 37.60
CA PRO A 379 6.47 22.49 37.65
C PRO A 379 6.74 21.59 36.42
N GLY A 380 7.94 21.68 35.86
CA GLY A 380 8.30 21.02 34.59
C GLY A 380 7.89 21.82 33.35
N LEU A 381 6.74 22.50 33.32
CA LEU A 381 6.33 23.27 32.14
C LEU A 381 7.22 24.51 31.93
N LYS A 382 7.49 25.26 33.02
CA LYS A 382 8.42 26.40 32.98
C LYS A 382 9.87 25.99 32.64
N GLU A 383 10.30 24.82 33.13
CA GLU A 383 11.65 24.28 32.92
C GLU A 383 11.88 23.84 31.47
N THR A 384 10.82 23.39 30.79
CA THR A 384 10.88 23.00 29.36
C THR A 384 10.97 24.17 28.38
N GLY A 385 11.02 25.42 28.86
CA GLY A 385 11.04 26.61 28.02
C GLY A 385 9.69 26.95 27.38
N TRP A 386 8.59 26.49 28.00
CA TRP A 386 7.24 26.78 27.52
C TRP A 386 6.99 28.29 27.45
N ASN A 387 6.42 28.73 26.33
CA ASN A 387 5.90 30.07 26.17
C ASN A 387 4.49 30.04 25.57
N PRO A 388 3.67 31.09 25.77
CA PRO A 388 2.31 31.15 25.26
C PRO A 388 2.21 31.05 23.73
N GLU A 389 3.24 31.46 22.99
CA GLU A 389 3.27 31.43 21.53
C GLU A 389 3.43 29.99 20.99
N MET A 390 4.26 29.16 21.64
CA MET A 390 4.42 27.74 21.34
C MET A 390 3.12 26.95 21.58
N ASP A 391 2.39 27.29 22.63
CA ASP A 391 1.07 26.69 22.91
C ASP A 391 0.05 27.10 21.84
N GLN A 392 0.01 28.37 21.45
CA GLN A 392 -0.85 28.84 20.35
C GLN A 392 -0.53 28.13 19.03
N LEU A 393 0.74 27.91 18.71
CA LEU A 393 1.15 27.16 17.52
C LEU A 393 0.75 25.68 17.58
N THR A 394 0.87 25.04 18.74
CA THR A 394 0.50 23.63 18.95
C THR A 394 -1.01 23.43 18.87
N ARG A 395 -1.80 24.42 19.32
CA ARG A 395 -3.26 24.42 19.24
C ARG A 395 -3.80 24.71 17.84
N ARG A 396 -2.96 25.16 16.89
CA ARG A 396 -3.39 25.30 15.50
C ARG A 396 -3.61 23.90 14.93
N PRO A 397 -4.83 23.58 14.46
CA PRO A 397 -5.08 22.29 13.81
C PRO A 397 -4.20 22.21 12.56
N GLN A 398 -3.24 21.28 12.57
CA GLN A 398 -2.32 21.03 11.45
C GLN A 398 -3.05 20.49 10.21
N ARG A 399 -4.25 19.94 10.40
CA ARG A 399 -5.11 19.41 9.33
C ARG A 399 -6.55 19.82 9.58
N SER A 400 -7.29 20.08 8.50
CA SER A 400 -8.73 20.33 8.59
C SER A 400 -9.43 19.19 9.34
N PRO A 401 -10.42 19.46 10.21
CA PRO A 401 -11.25 18.42 10.83
C PRO A 401 -11.87 17.44 9.82
N SER A 402 -12.04 17.88 8.57
CA SER A 402 -12.57 17.08 7.47
C SER A 402 -11.52 16.33 6.65
N HIS A 403 -10.23 16.40 7.00
CA HIS A 403 -9.12 15.81 6.22
C HIS A 403 -9.31 14.30 5.98
N ASN A 404 -9.66 13.54 7.01
CA ASN A 404 -9.92 12.10 6.87
C ASN A 404 -11.10 11.79 5.93
N ILE A 405 -12.12 12.65 5.92
CA ILE A 405 -13.28 12.49 5.04
C ILE A 405 -12.88 12.79 3.58
N MET A 406 -12.11 13.86 3.37
CA MET A 406 -11.58 14.19 2.05
C MET A 406 -10.71 13.06 1.49
N HIS A 407 -9.84 12.47 2.33
CA HIS A 407 -9.01 11.33 1.93
C HIS A 407 -9.83 10.08 1.58
N GLN A 408 -10.85 9.74 2.37
CA GLN A 408 -11.74 8.61 2.07
C GLN A 408 -12.54 8.84 0.78
N LEU A 409 -13.02 10.06 0.56
CA LEU A 409 -13.76 10.43 -0.63
C LEU A 409 -12.86 10.36 -1.88
N LEU A 410 -11.65 10.91 -1.80
CA LEU A 410 -10.65 10.83 -2.87
C LEU A 410 -10.32 9.38 -3.23
N THR A 411 -10.07 8.53 -2.23
CA THR A 411 -9.81 7.10 -2.45
C THR A 411 -10.99 6.42 -3.15
N SER A 412 -12.22 6.80 -2.80
CA SER A 412 -13.43 6.26 -3.44
C SER A 412 -13.58 6.72 -4.89
N LEU A 413 -13.21 7.97 -5.19
CA LEU A 413 -13.21 8.52 -6.55
C LEU A 413 -12.16 7.83 -7.42
N GLN A 414 -10.93 7.69 -6.93
CA GLN A 414 -9.82 7.06 -7.66
C GLN A 414 -10.08 5.59 -7.98
N ASN A 415 -10.78 4.86 -7.10
CA ASN A 415 -11.09 3.45 -7.30
C ASN A 415 -12.34 3.20 -8.17
N HIS A 416 -13.06 4.24 -8.59
CA HIS A 416 -14.25 4.06 -9.41
C HIS A 416 -13.88 3.60 -10.83
N PRO A 417 -14.51 2.56 -11.40
CA PRO A 417 -14.13 2.01 -12.72
C PRO A 417 -14.15 3.04 -13.86
N SER A 418 -15.01 4.06 -13.77
CA SER A 418 -15.11 5.14 -14.76
C SER A 418 -14.23 6.36 -14.46
N ALA A 419 -13.34 6.30 -13.46
CA ALA A 419 -12.48 7.43 -13.07
C ALA A 419 -11.16 7.52 -13.86
N TRP A 420 -10.83 6.51 -14.67
CA TRP A 420 -9.58 6.46 -15.44
C TRP A 420 -9.30 7.73 -16.26
N PRO A 421 -10.28 8.44 -16.90
CA PRO A 421 -9.97 9.64 -17.69
C PRO A 421 -9.57 10.84 -16.83
N PHE A 422 -9.85 10.79 -15.54
CA PHE A 422 -9.64 11.90 -14.59
C PHE A 422 -8.47 11.65 -13.64
N SER A 423 -7.75 10.55 -13.84
CA SER A 423 -6.75 10.07 -12.89
C SER A 423 -5.46 10.89 -12.93
N ARG A 424 -5.14 11.53 -14.05
CA ARG A 424 -3.92 12.31 -14.28
C ARG A 424 -4.21 13.59 -15.07
N PRO A 425 -3.31 14.59 -15.02
CA PRO A 425 -3.38 15.75 -15.90
C PRO A 425 -3.38 15.35 -17.39
N ILE A 426 -4.08 16.12 -18.22
CA ILE A 426 -4.11 15.91 -19.68
C ILE A 426 -2.75 16.28 -20.29
N ASN A 427 -2.18 15.43 -21.13
CA ASN A 427 -0.91 15.74 -21.78
C ASN A 427 -1.10 16.84 -22.86
N PRO A 428 -0.42 18.01 -22.76
CA PRO A 428 -0.56 19.09 -23.74
C PRO A 428 -0.04 18.71 -25.14
N GLU A 429 0.83 17.70 -25.25
CA GLU A 429 1.33 17.21 -26.55
C GLU A 429 0.28 16.33 -27.26
N GLU A 430 -0.53 15.58 -26.50
CA GLU A 430 -1.59 14.72 -27.03
C GLU A 430 -2.87 15.51 -27.34
N VAL A 431 -3.19 16.50 -26.50
CA VAL A 431 -4.40 17.32 -26.62
C VAL A 431 -4.05 18.81 -26.64
N THR A 432 -3.61 19.27 -27.81
CA THR A 432 -2.93 20.57 -28.01
C THR A 432 -3.77 21.82 -27.77
N ASP A 433 -5.10 21.70 -27.82
CA ASP A 433 -6.06 22.80 -27.62
C ASP A 433 -6.73 22.79 -26.24
N TYR A 434 -6.54 21.72 -25.45
CA TYR A 434 -7.19 21.55 -24.14
C TYR A 434 -6.96 22.74 -23.21
N TYR A 435 -5.70 23.13 -23.00
CA TYR A 435 -5.33 24.23 -22.11
C TYR A 435 -5.63 25.63 -22.69
N LYS A 436 -6.00 25.72 -23.97
CA LYS A 436 -6.51 26.96 -24.56
C LYS A 436 -7.99 27.15 -24.19
N ILE A 437 -8.75 26.07 -24.15
CA ILE A 437 -10.18 26.05 -23.86
C ILE A 437 -10.43 26.02 -22.35
N ILE A 438 -9.81 25.09 -21.62
CA ILE A 438 -9.97 24.92 -20.18
C ILE A 438 -8.96 25.78 -19.43
N LYS A 439 -9.47 26.74 -18.65
CA LYS A 439 -8.64 27.72 -17.92
C LYS A 439 -8.12 27.23 -16.58
N ASN A 440 -8.90 26.39 -15.89
CA ASN A 440 -8.58 25.86 -14.57
C ASN A 440 -8.56 24.33 -14.64
N PRO A 441 -7.49 23.71 -15.20
CA PRO A 441 -7.40 22.27 -15.27
C PRO A 441 -7.38 21.66 -13.87
N MET A 442 -7.98 20.47 -13.73
CA MET A 442 -8.03 19.73 -12.46
C MET A 442 -8.18 18.24 -12.75
N ASP A 443 -7.58 17.41 -11.90
CA ASP A 443 -7.54 15.95 -11.99
C ASP A 443 -7.33 15.34 -10.58
N LEU A 444 -7.52 14.02 -10.46
CA LEU A 444 -7.49 13.34 -9.16
C LEU A 444 -6.08 13.27 -8.54
N GLU A 445 -5.01 13.28 -9.34
CA GLU A 445 -3.62 13.30 -8.86
C GLU A 445 -3.25 14.70 -8.31
N THR A 446 -3.72 15.76 -8.97
CA THR A 446 -3.63 17.13 -8.45
C THR A 446 -4.41 17.30 -7.15
N ILE A 447 -5.63 16.74 -7.05
CA ILE A 447 -6.40 16.78 -5.81
C ILE A 447 -5.69 16.01 -4.68
N GLU A 448 -5.10 14.84 -4.96
CA GLU A 448 -4.29 14.07 -4.01
C GLU A 448 -3.13 14.91 -3.48
N SER A 449 -2.36 15.53 -4.38
CA SER A 449 -1.22 16.39 -4.02
C SER A 449 -1.63 17.58 -3.15
N LYS A 450 -2.75 18.25 -3.49
CA LYS A 450 -3.29 19.36 -2.68
C LYS A 450 -3.76 18.90 -1.30
N LEU A 451 -4.35 17.72 -1.20
CA LEU A 451 -4.82 17.15 0.05
C LEU A 451 -3.65 16.80 0.97
N ASP A 452 -2.62 16.17 0.44
CA ASP A 452 -1.40 15.80 1.19
C ASP A 452 -0.61 17.02 1.67
N ALA A 453 -0.63 18.09 0.88
CA ALA A 453 -0.03 19.39 1.23
C ALA A 453 -0.92 20.24 2.16
N ASN A 454 -2.04 19.71 2.68
CA ASN A 454 -2.99 20.42 3.55
C ASN A 454 -3.54 21.73 2.95
N LEU A 455 -3.71 21.81 1.63
CA LEU A 455 -4.18 23.02 0.94
C LEU A 455 -5.70 23.21 0.97
N TYR A 456 -6.45 22.27 1.56
CA TYR A 456 -7.90 22.38 1.76
C TYR A 456 -8.21 22.75 3.21
N SER A 457 -8.75 23.96 3.43
CA SER A 457 -9.19 24.39 4.76
C SER A 457 -10.46 23.66 5.21
N ASP A 458 -11.32 23.31 4.25
CA ASP A 458 -12.62 22.70 4.47
C ASP A 458 -13.01 21.73 3.35
N LEU A 459 -14.10 20.99 3.58
CA LEU A 459 -14.63 20.02 2.63
C LEU A 459 -15.17 20.69 1.36
N ASP A 460 -15.62 21.94 1.42
CA ASP A 460 -16.23 22.62 0.27
C ASP A 460 -15.18 22.96 -0.79
N GLN A 461 -13.98 23.39 -0.39
CA GLN A 461 -12.87 23.60 -1.31
C GLN A 461 -12.48 22.31 -2.04
N PHE A 462 -12.38 21.20 -1.32
CA PHE A 462 -12.12 19.89 -1.91
C PHE A 462 -13.21 19.46 -2.90
N LEU A 463 -14.49 19.65 -2.53
CA LEU A 463 -15.62 19.32 -3.40
C LEU A 463 -15.70 20.22 -4.64
N LYS A 464 -15.28 21.49 -4.55
CA LYS A 464 -15.19 22.38 -5.70
C LYS A 464 -14.22 21.83 -6.73
N ASP A 465 -13.03 21.41 -6.32
CA ASP A 465 -12.05 20.82 -7.23
C ASP A 465 -12.54 19.48 -7.81
N CYS A 466 -13.21 18.65 -7.00
CA CYS A 466 -13.82 17.42 -7.51
C CYS A 466 -14.87 17.70 -8.60
N ARG A 467 -15.70 18.75 -8.44
CA ARG A 467 -16.70 19.14 -9.44
C ARG A 467 -16.04 19.72 -10.69
N LEU A 468 -14.98 20.50 -10.52
CA LEU A 468 -14.23 21.14 -11.59
C LEU A 468 -13.72 20.12 -12.61
N ILE A 469 -13.26 18.95 -12.16
CA ILE A 469 -12.88 17.82 -13.05
C ILE A 469 -14.01 17.50 -14.04
N PHE A 470 -15.23 17.32 -13.52
CA PHE A 470 -16.37 16.89 -14.32
C PHE A 470 -16.96 18.03 -15.17
N GLU A 471 -16.89 19.27 -14.68
CA GLU A 471 -17.28 20.47 -15.42
C GLU A 471 -16.35 20.72 -16.60
N ASN A 472 -15.04 20.67 -16.38
CA ASN A 472 -14.05 20.78 -17.45
C ASN A 472 -14.25 19.68 -18.51
N CYS A 473 -14.53 18.45 -18.08
CA CYS A 473 -14.85 17.35 -18.99
C CYS A 473 -16.06 17.68 -19.88
N ARG A 474 -17.14 18.22 -19.31
CA ARG A 474 -18.36 18.60 -20.05
C ARG A 474 -18.20 19.83 -20.94
N ILE A 475 -17.34 20.78 -20.54
CA ILE A 475 -17.04 21.97 -21.35
C ILE A 475 -16.25 21.57 -22.61
N TYR A 476 -15.28 20.67 -22.44
CA TYR A 476 -14.38 20.29 -23.52
C TYR A 476 -14.96 19.22 -24.46
N ASN A 477 -15.71 18.25 -23.92
CA ASN A 477 -16.17 17.09 -24.68
C ASN A 477 -17.68 17.16 -24.98
N SER A 478 -18.08 16.64 -26.15
CA SER A 478 -19.50 16.52 -26.54
C SER A 478 -20.30 15.65 -25.55
N GLU A 479 -21.58 15.97 -25.34
CA GLU A 479 -22.45 15.32 -24.36
C GLU A 479 -22.58 13.79 -24.56
N GLY A 480 -22.51 13.32 -25.80
CA GLY A 480 -22.57 11.89 -26.13
C GLY A 480 -21.26 11.11 -25.93
N SER A 481 -20.16 11.80 -25.63
CA SER A 481 -18.83 11.18 -25.52
C SER A 481 -18.72 10.21 -24.35
N ASN A 482 -17.84 9.22 -24.48
CA ASN A 482 -17.54 8.29 -23.38
C ASN A 482 -16.95 9.02 -22.16
N TYR A 483 -16.25 10.13 -22.36
CA TYR A 483 -15.71 10.97 -21.29
C TYR A 483 -16.82 11.63 -20.46
N VAL A 484 -17.82 12.24 -21.10
CA VAL A 484 -18.96 12.84 -20.40
C VAL A 484 -19.81 11.78 -19.71
N LYS A 485 -20.04 10.63 -20.35
CA LYS A 485 -20.72 9.48 -19.72
C LYS A 485 -19.99 9.01 -18.45
N ASN A 486 -18.66 8.92 -18.51
CA ASN A 486 -17.84 8.55 -17.36
C ASN A 486 -17.87 9.62 -16.26
N ALA A 487 -17.81 10.90 -16.62
CA ALA A 487 -17.93 12.02 -15.67
C ALA A 487 -19.24 11.96 -14.90
N ASN A 488 -20.36 11.68 -15.57
CA ASN A 488 -21.68 11.58 -14.94
C ASN A 488 -21.78 10.38 -13.98
N LYS A 489 -21.17 9.24 -14.32
CA LYS A 489 -21.11 8.06 -13.44
C LYS A 489 -20.32 8.34 -12.16
N VAL A 490 -19.14 8.95 -12.28
CA VAL A 490 -18.27 9.26 -11.13
C VAL A 490 -18.86 10.39 -10.27
N SER A 491 -19.46 11.42 -10.88
CA SER A 491 -20.04 12.53 -10.12
C SER A 491 -21.21 12.10 -9.24
N HIS A 492 -22.01 11.13 -9.69
CA HIS A 492 -23.12 10.57 -8.92
C HIS A 492 -22.63 9.84 -7.65
N LEU A 493 -21.48 9.16 -7.72
CA LEU A 493 -20.84 8.56 -6.55
C LEU A 493 -20.35 9.63 -5.56
N SER A 494 -19.73 10.71 -6.05
CA SER A 494 -19.23 11.79 -5.19
C SER A 494 -20.33 12.41 -4.31
N LEU A 495 -21.53 12.63 -4.88
CA LEU A 495 -22.66 13.24 -4.19
C LEU A 495 -23.33 12.29 -3.20
N SER A 496 -23.43 11.00 -3.55
CA SER A 496 -24.04 9.99 -2.68
C SER A 496 -23.16 9.67 -1.47
N VAL A 497 -21.85 9.51 -1.66
CA VAL A 497 -20.89 9.30 -0.55
C VAL A 497 -20.80 10.54 0.35
N CYS A 498 -20.78 11.74 -0.21
CA CYS A 498 -20.75 12.98 0.58
C CYS A 498 -22.01 13.13 1.45
N ARG A 499 -23.20 12.78 0.94
CA ARG A 499 -24.46 12.77 1.72
C ARG A 499 -24.42 11.75 2.86
N LEU A 500 -23.87 10.56 2.64
CA LEU A 500 -23.77 9.52 3.67
C LEU A 500 -22.77 9.91 4.77
N SER A 501 -21.62 10.48 4.41
CA SER A 501 -20.61 10.93 5.37
C SER A 501 -21.08 12.10 6.23
N LEU A 502 -21.83 13.05 5.65
CA LEU A 502 -22.48 14.15 6.41
C LEU A 502 -23.56 13.66 7.37
N LYS A 503 -24.35 12.63 6.99
CA LYS A 503 -25.35 12.00 7.87
C LYS A 503 -24.72 11.31 9.07
N LYS A 504 -23.62 10.56 8.86
CA LYS A 504 -22.86 9.90 9.94
C LYS A 504 -22.26 10.91 10.93
N GLN A 505 -21.85 12.10 10.46
CA GLN A 505 -21.36 13.16 11.34
C GLN A 505 -22.44 13.76 12.24
N LYS A 506 -23.64 14.06 11.69
CA LYS A 506 -24.78 14.56 12.50
C LYS A 506 -25.18 13.58 13.59
N GLN A 507 -25.13 12.27 13.31
CA GLN A 507 -25.39 11.24 14.32
C GLN A 507 -24.30 11.19 15.40
N LYS A 508 -23.01 11.27 15.03
CA LYS A 508 -21.91 11.28 16.02
C LYS A 508 -21.92 12.52 16.91
N THR A 509 -22.17 13.72 16.36
CA THR A 509 -22.28 14.95 17.18
C THR A 509 -23.49 14.92 18.10
N SER A 510 -24.61 14.35 17.65
CA SER A 510 -25.80 14.17 18.49
C SER A 510 -25.57 13.19 19.65
N VAL A 511 -24.78 12.13 19.45
CA VAL A 511 -24.44 11.18 20.53
C VAL A 511 -23.43 11.79 21.52
N THR A 512 -22.47 12.59 21.05
CA THR A 512 -21.52 13.28 21.95
C THR A 512 -22.18 14.37 22.81
N ILE A 513 -23.19 15.07 22.28
CA ILE A 513 -23.96 16.07 23.06
C ILE A 513 -24.93 15.43 24.06
N LEU A 514 -25.36 14.17 23.84
CA LEU A 514 -26.19 13.43 24.79
C LEU A 514 -25.39 12.71 25.90
N CYS A 515 -24.06 12.65 25.80
CA CYS A 515 -23.18 11.99 26.78
C CYS A 515 -22.29 12.97 27.58
N LEU A 516 -22.40 14.27 27.36
CA LEU A 516 -21.88 15.34 28.23
C LEU A 516 -23.05 15.98 28.97
#